data_AF-A0A1V2USH0-F1
#
_entry.id   AF-A0A1V2USH0-F1
#
_cell.length_a   1.000
_cell.length_b   1.000
_cell.length_c   1.000
_cell.angle_alpha   90.00
_cell.angle_beta   90.00
_cell.angle_gamma   90.00
#
_symmetry.space_group_name_H-M   'P 1'
#
loop_
_entity.id
_entity.type
_entity.pdbx_description
1 polymer ?
#
loop_
_entity_poly.entity_id
_entity_poly.type
_entity_poly.pdbx_seq_one_letter_code
_entity_poly.pdbx_strand_id
1 'polypeptide(L)' 'MYCELNVIHPFREGNGRTQRIFFEHLIAHCGYGIDWSRIDSQQQWIQANIEGFYGNLNPLIKIFEICFIQNT' A
#
# COMPACT_ATOMS: atom_id res chain seq x y z
N MET A 1 -5.98 -4.50 -5.65
CA MET A 1 -4.84 -4.20 -6.56
C MET A 1 -3.48 -4.17 -5.85
N TYR A 2 -3.31 -3.43 -4.74
CA TYR A 2 -1.99 -3.36 -4.08
C TYR A 2 -1.49 -4.73 -3.58
N CYS A 3 -2.37 -5.50 -2.94
CA CYS A 3 -2.02 -6.82 -2.41
C CYS A 3 -1.50 -7.76 -3.51
N GLU A 4 -2.18 -7.77 -4.65
CA GLU A 4 -1.91 -8.65 -5.78
C GLU A 4 -0.52 -8.35 -6.39
N LEU A 5 -0.18 -7.07 -6.56
CA LEU A 5 1.17 -6.68 -7.00
C LEU A 5 2.25 -7.04 -5.98
N ASN A 6 1.94 -6.95 -4.68
CA ASN A 6 2.87 -7.37 -3.63
C ASN A 6 3.09 -8.89 -3.64
N VAL A 7 2.06 -9.68 -3.97
CA VAL A 7 2.15 -11.15 -4.12
C VAL A 7 2.98 -11.55 -5.35
N ILE A 8 2.78 -10.88 -6.49
CA ILE A 8 3.52 -11.18 -7.73
C ILE A 8 5.02 -10.94 -7.55
N HIS A 9 5.39 -9.91 -6.78
CA HIS A 9 6.77 -9.61 -6.39
C HIS A 9 7.76 -9.63 -7.59
N PRO A 10 7.53 -8.79 -8.61
CA PRO A 10 8.10 -8.94 -9.96
C PRO A 10 9.61 -8.68 -10.09
N PHE A 11 10.24 -8.07 -9.09
CA PHE A 11 11.67 -7.76 -9.10
C PHE A 11 12.45 -8.66 -8.13
N ARG A 12 13.74 -8.86 -8.41
CA ARG A 12 14.63 -9.59 -7.49
C ARG A 12 14.78 -8.88 -6.14
N GLU A 13 14.87 -7.55 -6.15
CA GLU A 13 14.90 -6.70 -4.96
C GLU A 13 14.19 -5.37 -5.25
N GLY A 14 13.72 -4.68 -4.20
CA GLY A 14 13.14 -3.35 -4.33
C GLY A 14 11.65 -3.28 -4.69
N ASN A 15 10.92 -4.39 -4.61
CA ASN A 15 9.47 -4.45 -4.88
C ASN A 15 8.68 -3.40 -4.08
N GLY A 16 8.83 -3.39 -2.76
CA GLY A 16 8.07 -2.46 -1.91
C GLY A 16 8.32 -0.98 -2.23
N ARG A 17 9.57 -0.60 -2.57
CA ARG A 17 9.90 0.79 -2.96
C ARG A 17 9.28 1.15 -4.31
N THR A 18 9.46 0.29 -5.30
CA THR A 18 8.94 0.51 -6.65
C THR A 18 7.41 0.55 -6.65
N GLN A 19 6.78 -0.35 -5.90
CA GLN A 19 5.34 -0.41 -5.76
C GLN A 19 4.76 0.84 -5.10
N ARG A 20 5.37 1.35 -4.01
CA ARG A 20 4.93 2.61 -3.39
C ARG A 20 4.96 3.78 -4.37
N ILE A 21 6.06 3.96 -5.09
CA ILE A 21 6.20 5.03 -6.09
C ILE A 21 5.16 4.90 -7.21
N PHE A 22 4.90 3.68 -7.70
CA PHE A 22 3.87 3.44 -8.69
C PHE A 22 2.48 3.86 -8.19
N PHE A 23 2.11 3.45 -6.97
CA PHE A 23 0.82 3.82 -6.39
C PHE A 23 0.71 5.30 -6.04
N GLU A 24 1.79 5.96 -5.62
CA GLU A 24 1.83 7.41 -5.44
C GLU A 24 1.44 8.14 -6.73
N HIS A 25 2.03 7.74 -7.87
CA HIS A 25 1.70 8.34 -9.17
C HIS A 25 0.27 8.02 -9.61
N LEU A 26 -0.18 6.78 -9.42
CA LEU A 26 -1.56 6.39 -9.77
C LEU A 26 -2.59 7.17 -8.95
N ILE A 27 -2.38 7.29 -7.63
CA ILE A 27 -3.26 8.02 -6.72
C ILE A 27 -3.25 9.52 -7.06
N ALA A 28 -2.08 10.09 -7.33
CA ALA A 28 -1.94 11.49 -7.77
C ALA A 28 -2.65 11.74 -9.11
N HIS A 29 -2.55 10.82 -10.07
CA HIS A 29 -3.27 10.91 -11.34
C HIS A 29 -4.79 10.89 -11.16
N CYS A 30 -5.29 10.20 -10.14
CA CYS A 30 -6.70 10.21 -9.75
C CYS A 30 -7.12 11.48 -8.96
N GLY A 31 -6.23 12.44 -8.75
CA GLY A 31 -6.52 13.68 -8.02
C GLY A 31 -6.41 13.56 -6.50
N TYR A 32 -5.86 12.46 -5.99
CA TYR A 32 -5.74 12.21 -4.53
C TYR A 32 -4.27 12.27 -4.08
N GLY A 33 -4.07 12.25 -2.77
CA GLY A 33 -2.75 12.09 -2.14
C GLY A 33 -2.67 10.81 -1.31
N ILE A 34 -1.44 10.42 -0.97
CA ILE A 34 -1.17 9.38 0.01
C ILE A 34 0.03 9.76 0.87
N ASP A 35 -0.08 9.54 2.17
CA ASP A 35 0.96 9.84 3.15
C ASP A 35 1.33 8.57 3.93
N TRP A 36 2.40 7.92 3.48
CA TRP A 36 2.90 6.68 4.09
C TRP A 36 3.49 6.86 5.48
N SER A 37 3.75 8.10 5.92
CA SER A 37 4.26 8.36 7.27
C SER A 37 3.21 8.09 8.35
N ARG A 38 1.93 7.98 7.96
CA ARG A 38 0.80 7.67 8.83
C ARG A 38 0.63 6.18 9.14
N ILE A 39 1.52 5.33 8.64
CA ILE A 39 1.56 3.91 9.01
C ILE A 39 2.13 3.82 10.43
N ASP A 40 1.34 3.32 11.38
CA ASP A 40 1.67 3.32 12.81
C ASP A 40 2.98 2.58 13.12
N SER A 41 3.21 1.45 12.46
CA SER A 41 4.45 0.69 12.61
C SER A 41 4.77 -0.19 11.41
N GLN A 42 6.05 -0.50 11.25
CA GLN A 42 6.52 -1.47 10.25
C GLN A 42 5.85 -2.85 10.44
N GLN A 43 5.60 -3.26 11.69
CA GLN A 43 4.97 -4.55 11.96
C GLN A 43 3.51 -4.60 11.54
N GLN A 44 2.75 -3.52 11.76
CA GLN A 44 1.37 -3.40 11.26
C GLN A 44 1.34 -3.52 9.73
N TRP A 45 2.26 -2.86 9.03
CA TRP A 45 2.38 -2.95 7.58
C TRP A 45 2.70 -4.37 7.10
N ILE A 46 3.68 -5.03 7.72
CA ILE A 46 4.06 -6.41 7.37
C ILE A 46 2.88 -7.35 7.58
N GLN A 47 2.25 -7.28 8.76
CA GLN A 47 1.14 -8.15 9.12
C GLN A 47 -0.05 -7.97 8.17
N ALA A 48 -0.39 -6.74 7.80
CA ALA A 48 -1.46 -6.47 6.84
C ALA A 48 -1.20 -7.07 5.45
N ASN A 49 0.06 -7.06 4.98
CA ASN A 49 0.43 -7.69 3.71
C ASN A 49 0.42 -9.22 3.80
N ILE A 50 0.81 -9.81 4.93
CA ILE A 50 0.71 -11.25 5.19
C ILE A 50 -0.77 -11.68 5.18
N GLU A 51 -1.63 -10.97 5.87
CA GLU A 51 -3.07 -11.27 5.90
C GLU A 51 -3.72 -11.11 4.52
N GLY A 52 -3.32 -10.08 3.77
CA GLY A 52 -3.76 -9.89 2.39
C GLY A 52 -3.36 -11.06 1.49
N PHE A 53 -2.16 -11.60 1.63
CA PHE A 53 -1.73 -12.81 0.92
C PHE A 53 -2.65 -14.01 1.18
N TYR A 54 -3.14 -14.16 2.42
CA TYR A 54 -4.12 -15.18 2.79
C TYR A 54 -5.59 -14.80 2.51
N GLY A 55 -5.83 -13.68 1.82
CA GLY A 55 -7.16 -13.24 1.38
C GLY A 55 -7.90 -12.30 2.34
N ASN A 56 -7.34 -11.98 3.50
CA ASN A 56 -7.92 -10.98 4.39
C ASN A 56 -7.36 -9.57 4.08
N LEU A 57 -8.09 -8.81 3.26
CA LEU A 57 -7.68 -7.46 2.85
C LEU A 57 -8.02 -6.37 3.89
N ASN A 58 -8.83 -6.66 4.91
CA ASN A 58 -9.34 -5.65 5.84
C ASN A 58 -8.25 -4.84 6.55
N PRO A 59 -7.14 -5.42 7.04
CA PRO A 59 -6.08 -4.63 7.65
C PRO A 59 -5.40 -3.69 6.67
N LEU A 60 -5.18 -4.15 5.43
CA LEU A 60 -4.56 -3.34 4.38
C LEU A 60 -5.48 -2.18 3.99
N ILE A 61 -6.79 -2.43 3.81
CA ILE A 61 -7.79 -1.39 3.53
C ILE A 61 -7.74 -0.29 4.60
N LYS A 62 -7.76 -0.66 5.88
CA LYS A 62 -7.69 0.31 6.99
C LYS A 62 -6.43 1.18 6.95
N ILE A 63 -5.28 0.58 6.64
CA ILE A 63 -4.04 1.35 6.49
C ILE A 63 -4.18 2.36 5.36
N PHE A 64 -4.71 1.95 4.21
CA PHE A 64 -4.93 2.86 3.09
C PHE A 64 -5.91 3.97 3.44
N GLU A 65 -7.01 3.71 4.14
CA GLU A 65 -7.95 4.74 4.62
C GLU A 65 -7.27 5.81 5.49
N ILE A 66 -6.35 5.40 6.37
CA ILE A 66 -5.58 6.32 7.23
C ILE A 66 -4.58 7.16 6.41
N CYS A 67 -3.92 6.52 5.43
CA CYS A 67 -2.88 7.15 4.62
C CYS A 67 -3.45 8.03 3.50
N PHE A 68 -4.70 7.80 3.09
CA PHE A 68 -5.31 8.50 1.96
C PHE A 68 -5.59 9.96 2.28
N ILE A 69 -5.38 10.83 1.30
CA ILE A 69 -5.65 12.27 1.41
C ILE A 69 -6.58 12.67 0.27
N GLN A 70 -7.73 13.26 0.63
CA GLN A 70 -8.56 13.96 -0.35
C GLN A 70 -7.96 15.34 -0.61
N ASN A 71 -7.60 15.61 -1.86
CA ASN A 71 -7.29 16.98 -2.26
C ASN A 71 -8.62 17.69 -2.52
N THR A 72 -8.95 18.68 -1.68
CA THR A 72 -9.99 19.68 -1.96
C THR A 72 -9.63 20.58 -3.12
#